data_AF-A0A1X1EYT4-F1
#
_entry.id   AF-A0A1X1EYT4-F1
#
_cell.length_a   1.000
_cell.length_b   1.000
_cell.length_c   1.000
_cell.angle_alpha   90.00
_cell.angle_beta   90.00
_cell.angle_gamma   90.00
#
_symmetry.space_group_name_H-M   'P 1'
#
loop_
_entity.id
_entity.type
_entity.pdbx_description
1 polymer ?
#
loop_
_entity_poly.entity_id
_entity_poly.type
_entity_poly.pdbx_seq_one_letter_code
_entity_poly.pdbx_strand_id
1 'polypeptide(L)'
;MKDAYTREELFHILANERTSHRIELARAEGALMMIDALQRLGLVDEPDDDSFRSIDWKLGDVAAQLAELSVRGEVPPSWQEMFDRLCEKGRKLNEAVWTYFYDRAVENEEWLIAMENSEADF
;
A
#
# COMPACT_ATOMS: atom_id res chain seq x y z
N MET A 1 -7.28 10.60 -31.63
CA MET A 1 -7.01 9.16 -31.82
C MET A 1 -6.05 8.78 -30.72
N LYS A 2 -6.50 8.07 -29.67
CA LYS A 2 -5.57 7.37 -28.78
C LYS A 2 -5.12 6.14 -29.57
N ASP A 3 -3.84 6.04 -29.89
CA ASP A 3 -3.31 4.85 -30.53
C ASP A 3 -3.55 3.65 -29.61
N ALA A 4 -4.20 2.62 -30.13
CA ALA A 4 -4.43 1.39 -29.38
C ALA A 4 -3.08 0.65 -29.28
N TYR A 5 -2.65 0.35 -28.05
CA TYR A 5 -1.43 -0.41 -27.81
C TYR A 5 -1.47 -1.76 -28.52
N THR A 6 -0.33 -2.16 -29.08
CA THR A 6 -0.15 -3.51 -29.60
C THR A 6 -0.17 -4.55 -28.47
N ARG A 7 -0.43 -5.81 -28.82
CA ARG A 7 -0.43 -6.91 -27.84
C ARG A 7 0.91 -7.06 -27.11
N GLU A 8 2.02 -6.79 -27.79
CA GLU A 8 3.37 -6.89 -27.22
C GLU A 8 3.62 -5.73 -26.23
N GLU A 9 3.20 -4.52 -26.57
CA GLU A 9 3.28 -3.36 -25.67
C GLU A 9 2.43 -3.57 -24.41
N LEU A 10 1.19 -4.07 -24.55
CA LEU A 10 0.33 -4.41 -23.41
C LEU A 10 0.97 -5.49 -22.51
N PHE A 11 1.63 -6.50 -23.10
CA PHE A 11 2.33 -7.51 -22.32
C PHE A 11 3.47 -6.91 -21.49
N HIS A 12 4.27 -6.02 -22.09
CA HIS A 12 5.36 -5.36 -21.39
C HIS A 12 4.88 -4.40 -20.29
N ILE A 13 3.79 -3.65 -20.52
CA ILE A 13 3.17 -2.78 -19.52
C ILE A 13 2.75 -3.61 -18.30
N LEU A 14 1.95 -4.67 -18.53
CA LEU A 14 1.48 -5.54 -17.45
C LEU A 14 2.63 -6.25 -16.70
N ALA A 15 3.70 -6.61 -17.41
CA ALA A 15 4.88 -7.22 -16.78
C ALA A 15 5.66 -6.23 -15.90
N ASN A 16 5.75 -4.96 -16.34
CA ASN A 16 6.40 -3.90 -15.59
C ASN A 16 5.58 -3.51 -14.34
N GLU A 17 4.26 -3.36 -14.47
CA GLU A 17 3.35 -3.09 -13.35
C GLU A 17 3.46 -4.18 -12.27
N ARG A 18 3.38 -5.45 -12.67
CA ARG A 18 3.60 -6.57 -11.73
C ARG A 18 4.96 -6.55 -11.06
N THR A 19 6.00 -6.11 -11.76
CA THR A 19 7.33 -5.97 -11.18
C THR A 19 7.35 -4.84 -10.16
N SER A 20 6.68 -3.71 -10.43
CA SER A 20 6.51 -2.61 -9.49
C SER A 20 5.82 -3.07 -8.21
N HIS A 21 4.68 -3.75 -8.31
CA HIS A 21 3.92 -4.20 -7.14
C HIS A 21 4.71 -5.20 -6.28
N ARG A 22 5.54 -6.07 -6.89
CA ARG A 22 6.47 -6.92 -6.13
C ARG A 22 7.52 -6.12 -5.38
N ILE A 23 8.06 -5.07 -6.00
CA ILE A 23 9.03 -4.18 -5.36
C ILE A 23 8.36 -3.43 -4.20
N GLU A 24 7.11 -3.03 -4.34
CA GLU A 24 6.32 -2.40 -3.27
C GLU A 24 6.11 -3.34 -2.08
N LEU A 25 5.73 -4.61 -2.31
CA LEU A 25 5.64 -5.61 -1.23
C LEU A 25 6.98 -5.81 -0.50
N ALA A 26 8.10 -5.84 -1.23
CA ALA A 26 9.42 -5.95 -0.63
C ALA A 26 9.81 -4.69 0.17
N ARG A 27 9.46 -3.49 -0.33
CA ARG A 27 9.65 -2.22 0.39
C ARG A 27 8.81 -2.17 1.66
N ALA A 28 7.55 -2.60 1.60
CA ALA A 28 6.67 -2.71 2.75
C ALA A 28 7.26 -3.65 3.82
N GLU A 29 7.78 -4.82 3.44
CA GLU A 29 8.47 -5.72 4.38
C GLU A 29 9.65 -5.03 5.08
N GLY A 30 10.52 -4.39 4.29
CA GLY A 30 11.69 -3.68 4.83
C GLY A 30 11.31 -2.53 5.76
N ALA A 31 10.28 -1.76 5.42
CA ALA A 31 9.78 -0.67 6.25
C ALA A 31 9.23 -1.20 7.58
N LEU A 32 8.41 -2.26 7.55
CA LEU A 32 7.88 -2.89 8.77
C LEU A 32 8.98 -3.49 9.64
N MET A 33 10.07 -4.02 9.06
CA MET A 33 11.24 -4.48 9.82
C MET A 33 11.98 -3.32 10.48
N MET A 34 12.15 -2.20 9.77
CA MET A 34 12.79 -1.01 10.31
C MET A 34 11.99 -0.41 11.46
N ILE A 35 10.66 -0.28 11.31
CA ILE A 35 9.77 0.24 12.36
C ILE A 35 9.87 -0.62 13.64
N ASP A 36 9.78 -1.95 13.49
CA ASP A 36 9.94 -2.91 14.60
C ASP A 36 11.28 -2.74 15.32
N ALA A 37 12.37 -2.58 14.56
CA ALA A 37 13.71 -2.37 15.11
C ALA A 37 13.81 -1.05 15.88
N LEU A 38 13.27 0.05 15.34
CA LEU A 38 13.27 1.36 15.98
C LEU A 38 12.49 1.33 17.31
N GLN A 39 11.32 0.70 17.32
CA GLN A 39 10.51 0.52 18.54
C GLN A 39 11.28 -0.26 19.62
N ARG A 40 11.93 -1.37 19.25
CA ARG A 40 12.72 -2.19 20.19
C ARG A 40 13.93 -1.45 20.77
N LEU A 41 14.52 -0.54 20.00
CA LEU A 41 15.63 0.30 20.45
C LEU A 41 15.16 1.53 21.25
N GLY A 42 13.85 1.74 21.39
CA GLY A 42 13.30 2.94 22.04
C GLY A 42 13.56 4.22 21.23
N LEU A 43 13.88 4.10 19.93
CA LEU A 43 14.13 5.22 19.03
C LEU A 43 12.80 5.73 18.48
N VAL A 44 11.96 6.21 19.39
CA VAL A 44 10.62 6.72 19.10
C VAL A 44 10.58 8.18 19.48
N ASP A 45 10.25 9.03 18.52
CA ASP A 45 10.13 10.48 18.67
C ASP A 45 8.81 10.88 19.36
N GLU A 46 8.71 12.15 19.73
CA GLU A 46 7.45 12.71 20.21
C GLU A 46 6.44 12.83 19.06
N PRO A 47 5.13 12.73 19.33
CA PRO A 47 4.11 12.98 18.33
C PRO A 47 4.18 14.42 17.79
N ASP A 48 3.85 14.59 16.52
CA ASP A 48 3.69 15.89 15.88
C ASP A 48 2.29 16.50 16.16
N ASP A 49 1.96 17.57 15.44
CA ASP A 49 0.70 18.30 15.59
C ASP A 49 -0.55 17.44 15.28
N ASP A 50 -0.39 16.38 14.47
CA ASP A 50 -1.44 15.42 14.14
C ASP A 50 -1.49 14.25 15.14
N SER A 51 -0.72 14.32 16.23
CA SER A 51 -0.57 13.29 17.25
C SER A 51 0.03 11.97 16.75
N PHE A 52 0.75 12.00 15.63
CA PHE A 52 1.48 10.85 15.09
C PHE A 52 2.98 11.03 15.24
N ARG A 53 3.69 9.94 15.53
CA ARG A 53 5.16 9.93 15.57
C ARG A 53 5.71 9.65 14.17
N SER A 54 6.99 9.90 13.92
CA SER A 54 7.61 9.56 12.62
C SER A 54 7.44 8.08 12.26
N ILE A 55 7.48 7.18 13.25
CA ILE A 55 7.24 5.75 13.01
C ILE A 55 5.77 5.42 12.72
N ASP A 56 4.83 6.22 13.22
CA ASP A 56 3.40 6.04 12.96
C ASP A 56 3.07 6.47 11.53
N TRP A 57 3.65 7.57 11.05
CA TRP A 57 3.56 7.98 9.65
C TRP A 57 4.11 6.93 8.69
N LYS A 58 5.30 6.38 8.99
CA LYS A 58 5.88 5.30 8.17
C LYS A 58 5.01 4.05 8.17
N LEU A 59 4.38 3.72 9.30
CA LEU A 59 3.44 2.61 9.37
C LEU A 59 2.19 2.91 8.54
N GLY A 60 1.70 4.15 8.60
CA GLY A 60 0.58 4.65 7.81
C GLY A 60 0.83 4.58 6.31
N ASP A 61 2.02 5.00 5.85
CA ASP A 61 2.43 4.91 4.45
C ASP A 61 2.39 3.46 3.94
N VAL A 62 2.87 2.51 4.75
CA VAL A 62 2.81 1.07 4.42
C VAL A 62 1.37 0.58 4.40
N ALA A 63 0.56 0.96 5.38
CA ALA A 63 -0.86 0.58 5.44
C ALA A 63 -1.62 1.08 4.20
N ALA A 64 -1.40 2.34 3.80
CA ALA A 64 -2.01 2.93 2.63
C ALA A 64 -1.61 2.22 1.33
N GLN A 65 -0.30 1.97 1.13
CA GLN A 65 0.19 1.23 -0.04
C GLN A 65 -0.43 -0.17 -0.18
N LEU A 66 -0.55 -0.90 0.94
CA LEU A 66 -1.17 -2.22 0.90
C LEU A 66 -2.69 -2.15 0.67
N ALA A 67 -3.36 -1.14 1.22
CA ALA A 67 -4.78 -0.90 0.96
C ALA A 67 -5.03 -0.62 -0.53
N GLU A 68 -4.26 0.27 -1.14
CA GLU A 68 -4.35 0.62 -2.56
C GLU A 68 -4.21 -0.62 -3.47
N LEU A 69 -3.15 -1.41 -3.25
CA LEU A 69 -2.92 -2.67 -3.98
C LEU A 69 -4.10 -3.65 -3.83
N SER A 70 -4.69 -3.71 -2.64
CA SER A 70 -5.84 -4.58 -2.37
C SER A 70 -7.09 -4.11 -3.11
N VAL A 71 -7.42 -2.82 -3.03
CA VAL A 71 -8.63 -2.24 -3.64
C VAL A 71 -8.56 -2.33 -5.16
N ARG A 72 -7.39 -2.07 -5.75
CA ARG A 72 -7.17 -2.20 -7.20
C ARG A 72 -7.12 -3.65 -7.70
N GLY A 73 -7.15 -4.65 -6.80
CA GLY A 73 -7.06 -6.06 -7.18
C GLY A 73 -5.69 -6.44 -7.74
N GLU A 74 -4.64 -5.72 -7.35
CA GLU A 74 -3.28 -5.83 -7.86
C GLU A 74 -2.44 -6.88 -7.11
N VAL A 75 -3.04 -7.53 -6.10
CA VAL A 75 -2.47 -8.66 -5.37
C VAL A 75 -2.94 -9.97 -6.01
N PRO A 76 -2.13 -10.63 -6.86
CA PRO A 76 -2.49 -11.92 -7.43
C PRO A 76 -2.47 -13.02 -6.35
N PRO A 77 -3.20 -14.13 -6.55
CA PRO A 77 -3.28 -15.22 -5.57
C PRO A 77 -1.92 -15.79 -5.13
N SER A 78 -0.91 -15.74 -6.02
CA SER A 78 0.44 -16.22 -5.67
C SER A 78 1.18 -15.34 -4.66
N TRP A 79 0.71 -14.12 -4.39
CA TRP A 79 1.31 -13.20 -3.41
C TRP A 79 0.44 -12.99 -2.17
N GLN A 80 -0.76 -13.58 -2.13
CA GLN A 80 -1.72 -13.35 -1.06
C GLN A 80 -1.15 -13.68 0.32
N GLU A 81 -0.45 -14.80 0.48
CA GLU A 81 0.18 -15.19 1.75
C GLU A 81 1.19 -14.13 2.23
N MET A 82 1.99 -13.58 1.30
CA MET A 82 2.95 -12.52 1.62
C MET A 82 2.22 -11.25 2.03
N PHE A 83 1.20 -10.85 1.28
CA PHE A 83 0.38 -9.68 1.57
C PHE A 83 -0.28 -9.77 2.96
N ASP A 84 -0.95 -10.88 3.25
CA ASP A 84 -1.63 -11.11 4.53
C ASP A 84 -0.66 -11.05 5.71
N ARG A 85 0.54 -11.63 5.53
CA ARG A 85 1.62 -11.58 6.53
C ARG A 85 2.11 -10.15 6.80
N LEU A 86 2.20 -9.31 5.77
CA LEU A 86 2.56 -7.90 5.93
C LEU A 86 1.47 -7.13 6.67
N CYS A 87 0.20 -7.35 6.31
CA CYS A 87 -0.93 -6.75 7.00
C CYS A 87 -0.99 -7.16 8.48
N GLU A 88 -0.76 -8.43 8.79
CA GLU A 88 -0.67 -8.91 10.17
C GLU A 88 0.50 -8.28 10.92
N LYS A 89 1.69 -8.19 10.29
CA LYS A 89 2.86 -7.56 10.91
C LYS A 89 2.63 -6.09 11.19
N GLY A 90 1.99 -5.38 10.27
CA GLY A 90 1.60 -3.99 10.42
C GLY A 90 0.69 -3.75 11.63
N ARG A 91 -0.41 -4.50 11.72
CA ARG A 91 -1.34 -4.44 12.87
C ARG A 91 -0.65 -4.74 14.20
N LYS A 92 0.30 -5.70 14.22
CA LYS A 92 1.06 -6.03 15.43
C LYS A 92 1.97 -4.90 15.92
N LEU A 93 2.43 -4.01 15.04
CA LEU A 93 3.28 -2.88 15.42
C LEU A 93 2.49 -1.75 16.09
N ASN A 94 1.32 -1.43 15.54
CA ASN A 94 0.37 -0.50 16.12
C ASN A 94 -0.99 -0.64 15.40
N GLU A 95 -1.94 -1.34 16.03
CA GLU A 95 -3.24 -1.64 15.42
C GLU A 95 -4.09 -0.40 15.15
N ALA A 96 -4.05 0.59 16.04
CA ALA A 96 -4.86 1.80 15.91
C ALA A 96 -4.39 2.67 14.74
N VAL A 97 -3.08 2.90 14.64
CA VAL A 97 -2.47 3.63 13.51
C VAL A 97 -2.69 2.88 12.21
N TRP A 98 -2.43 1.56 12.21
CA TRP A 98 -2.64 0.73 11.02
C TRP A 98 -4.07 0.86 10.50
N THR A 99 -5.06 0.65 11.35
CA THR A 99 -6.48 0.66 10.96
C THR A 99 -6.88 2.04 10.44
N TYR A 100 -6.48 3.11 11.12
CA TYR A 100 -6.79 4.49 10.68
C TYR A 100 -6.30 4.78 9.26
N PHE A 101 -5.04 4.48 8.96
CA PHE A 101 -4.46 4.77 7.64
C PHE A 101 -4.94 3.79 6.57
N TYR A 102 -5.09 2.50 6.90
CA TYR A 102 -5.58 1.49 5.97
C TYR A 102 -7.00 1.82 5.51
N ASP A 103 -7.93 2.05 6.45
CA ASP A 103 -9.34 2.30 6.12
C ASP A 103 -9.50 3.60 5.33
N ARG A 104 -8.78 4.66 5.71
CA ARG A 104 -8.75 5.94 4.97
C ARG A 104 -8.25 5.76 3.54
N ALA A 105 -7.22 4.94 3.33
CA ALA A 105 -6.70 4.66 2.01
C ALA A 105 -7.68 3.84 1.16
N VAL A 106 -8.37 2.86 1.76
CA VAL A 106 -9.46 2.12 1.09
C VAL A 106 -10.54 3.09 0.61
N GLU A 107 -11.05 3.95 1.50
CA GLU A 107 -12.09 4.92 1.15
C GLU A 107 -11.67 5.86 0.01
N ASN A 108 -10.44 6.37 0.07
CA ASN A 108 -9.91 7.25 -0.96
C ASN A 108 -9.78 6.52 -2.31
N GLU A 109 -9.28 5.29 -2.31
CA GLU A 109 -9.03 4.53 -3.53
C GLU A 109 -10.35 4.08 -4.19
N GLU A 110 -11.33 3.64 -3.40
CA GLU A 110 -12.67 3.34 -3.90
C GLU A 110 -13.33 4.57 -4.53
N TRP A 111 -13.13 5.76 -3.94
CA TRP A 111 -13.64 7.02 -4.50
C TRP A 111 -12.95 7.38 -5.83
N LEU A 112 -11.62 7.20 -5.93
CA LEU A 112 -10.88 7.43 -7.16
C LEU A 112 -11.33 6.50 -8.28
N ILE A 113 -11.48 5.20 -8.00
CA ILE A 113 -12.00 4.22 -8.97
C ILE A 113 -13.42 4.58 -9.42
N ALA A 114 -14.27 5.04 -8.52
CA ALA A 114 -15.62 5.48 -8.87
C ALA A 114 -15.60 6.69 -9.83
N MET A 115 -14.69 7.64 -9.60
CA MET A 115 -14.49 8.77 -10.50
C MET A 115 -13.97 8.35 -11.88
N GLU A 116 -12.94 7.51 -11.93
CA GLU A 116 -12.36 7.01 -13.19
C GLU A 116 -13.42 6.31 -14.05
N ASN A 117 -14.28 5.49 -13.43
CA ASN A 117 -15.38 4.83 -14.12
C ASN A 117 -16.46 5.82 -14.59
N SER A 118 -16.74 6.89 -13.83
CA SER A 118 -17.73 7.90 -14.23
C SER A 118 -17.27 8.78 -15.40
N GLU A 119 -15.97 9.00 -15.56
CA GLU A 119 -15.40 9.73 -16.70
C GLU A 119 -15.34 8.88 -17.97
N ALA A 120 -15.37 7.55 -17.85
CA ALA A 120 -15.37 6.62 -18.99
C ALA A 120 -16.75 6.50 -19.68
N ASP A 121 -17.82 7.04 -19.08
CA ASP A 121 -19.20 6.99 -19.56
C ASP A 121 -19.62 8.20 -20.43
N PHE A 122 -18.71 9.14 -20.74
CA PHE A 122 -18.93 10.31 -21.61
C PHE A 122 -18.11 10.25 -22.91
#